data_AF-A0A3Q7IQ84-F1
#
_entry.id   AF-A0A3Q7IQ84-F1
#
_cell.length_a   1.000
_cell.length_b   1.000
_cell.length_c   1.000
_cell.angle_alpha   90.00
_cell.angle_beta   90.00
_cell.angle_gamma   90.00
#
_symmetry.space_group_name_H-M   'P 1'
#
loop_
_entity.id
_entity.type
_entity.pdbx_description
1 polymer ?
#
loop_
_entity_poly.entity_id
_entity_poly.type
_entity_poly.pdbx_seq_one_letter_code
_entity_poly.pdbx_strand_id
1 'polypeptide(L)'
;MDFLRITSVIFICGVLLNFPAIVTAGDIVHDDDLAPKKPGCENDFVLVKVQTWINGEEDAEFVGVGARFGTTIVSKEKNAQQTPLTLSDPRDCCKPPRKKLSGEVVMVDRGHCKFTTKANNAEAAGASAILIVNNQKELYKMVCDPGETDLDIHIPAVMLPQDAGITLNKMLLNGSSVTVQLYSPKRPVVDIAEVFLWLMAVGTILCGSYWSAWSAREAAIEQDKLLKDASEEELPKFGTGDSSTVMDINMISAVLFVVVASCFLFVLYKLMRFTWFFEILVVLFCIGGVEGLQTCLVALLARWFKPTGESYIKVPIFGAVSYLTLAVSPFCITFAVVWAMYRNSSFGWIGQDILGIALIITVLQIVRIPNLKVGSVLLGCAFIYDIFWVFASQSLFHESVMIVVARGDKSGEDGIPMLLKIPRLFDPWGGYSIIGFGDILLPGLLVAFSLRYDWLAKKNLRAGYFLWAMIAYGLGLLITYVALNLMDGHGQPALLYIVPFTLGTFLMLGRKRGDLKILWTKGEPERVCPHVRLESIEESNREG
;
A
#
# COMPACT_ATOMS: atom_id res chain seq x y z
N MET A 1 40.78 -6.01 -11.78
CA MET A 1 39.87 -4.93 -11.31
C MET A 1 38.41 -5.40 -11.21
N ASP A 2 38.11 -6.66 -11.52
CA ASP A 2 36.75 -7.22 -11.50
C ASP A 2 36.38 -7.92 -10.18
N PHE A 3 37.37 -8.36 -9.40
CA PHE A 3 37.15 -9.05 -8.12
C PHE A 3 36.58 -8.14 -7.02
N LEU A 4 36.91 -6.83 -7.05
CA LEU A 4 36.45 -5.82 -6.08
C LEU A 4 35.00 -5.35 -6.33
N ARG A 5 34.49 -5.50 -7.56
CA ARG A 5 33.10 -5.18 -7.90
C ARG A 5 32.15 -6.32 -7.52
N ILE A 6 32.60 -7.57 -7.71
CA ILE A 6 31.84 -8.76 -7.33
C ILE A 6 31.72 -8.84 -5.80
N THR A 7 32.80 -8.54 -5.07
CA THR A 7 32.78 -8.51 -3.60
C THR A 7 31.90 -7.42 -3.01
N SER A 8 31.76 -6.25 -3.65
CA SER A 8 30.85 -5.20 -3.14
C SER A 8 29.37 -5.56 -3.32
N VAL A 9 29.00 -6.24 -4.40
CA VAL A 9 27.62 -6.73 -4.62
C VAL A 9 27.32 -7.93 -3.70
N ILE A 10 28.29 -8.83 -3.50
CA ILE A 10 28.17 -9.95 -2.56
C ILE A 10 28.13 -9.46 -1.11
N PHE A 11 28.83 -8.38 -0.75
CA PHE A 11 28.81 -7.83 0.61
C PHE A 11 27.46 -7.15 0.93
N ILE A 12 26.83 -6.48 -0.05
CA ILE A 12 25.49 -5.91 0.12
C ILE A 12 24.42 -7.02 0.22
N CYS A 13 24.52 -8.09 -0.57
CA CYS A 13 23.66 -9.28 -0.40
C CYS A 13 23.97 -10.04 0.89
N GLY A 14 25.22 -10.08 1.33
CA GLY A 14 25.68 -10.79 2.53
C GLY A 14 25.23 -10.13 3.83
N VAL A 15 25.13 -8.80 3.88
CA VAL A 15 24.61 -8.08 5.05
C VAL A 15 23.09 -8.27 5.19
N LEU A 16 22.36 -8.51 4.10
CA LEU A 16 20.92 -8.87 4.14
C LEU A 16 20.67 -10.34 4.55
N LEU A 17 21.66 -11.23 4.38
CA LEU A 17 21.54 -12.66 4.68
C LEU A 17 22.00 -13.06 6.09
N ASN A 18 22.47 -12.12 6.92
CA ASN A 18 23.01 -12.41 8.26
C ASN A 18 22.00 -12.24 9.41
N PHE A 19 20.70 -12.21 9.13
CA PHE A 19 19.68 -12.47 10.15
C PHE A 19 19.22 -13.92 10.03
N PRO A 20 19.68 -14.84 10.91
CA PRO A 20 19.11 -16.18 10.98
C PRO A 20 17.81 -16.06 11.78
N ALA A 21 16.77 -15.52 11.16
CA ALA A 21 15.42 -15.72 11.63
C ALA A 21 14.80 -16.70 10.63
N ILE A 22 14.93 -17.99 10.93
CA ILE A 22 14.02 -18.99 10.34
C ILE A 22 12.66 -18.66 10.95
N VAL A 23 11.95 -17.72 10.34
CA VAL A 23 10.56 -17.38 10.67
C VAL A 23 9.71 -18.21 9.73
N THR A 24 9.04 -19.20 10.31
CA THR A 24 8.05 -20.02 9.62
C THR A 24 6.79 -19.18 9.42
N ALA A 25 6.52 -18.85 8.16
CA ALA A 25 5.38 -18.04 7.72
C ALA A 25 4.03 -18.55 8.25
N GLY A 26 3.28 -17.64 8.86
CA GLY A 26 1.97 -17.90 9.44
C GLY A 26 1.20 -16.64 9.86
N ASP A 27 0.85 -15.76 8.92
CA ASP A 27 -0.18 -14.68 9.05
C ASP A 27 -1.52 -15.10 9.69
N ILE A 28 -1.77 -16.40 9.78
CA ILE A 28 -2.99 -17.00 10.32
C ILE A 28 -2.85 -17.26 11.81
N VAL A 29 -1.63 -17.47 12.29
CA VAL A 29 -1.27 -17.81 13.66
C VAL A 29 -0.99 -16.52 14.41
N HIS A 30 -1.93 -16.08 15.24
CA HIS A 30 -1.64 -15.02 16.20
C HIS A 30 -1.25 -15.66 17.52
N ASP A 31 0.04 -15.76 17.82
CA ASP A 31 0.45 -16.12 19.19
C ASP A 31 0.05 -14.98 20.14
N ASP A 32 -0.36 -15.34 21.35
CA ASP A 32 -0.62 -14.39 22.43
C ASP A 32 0.37 -14.70 23.54
N ASP A 33 1.44 -13.90 23.60
CA ASP A 33 2.51 -14.01 24.60
C ASP A 33 2.02 -13.70 26.03
N LEU A 34 0.82 -13.12 26.18
CA LEU A 34 0.28 -12.71 27.49
C LEU A 34 -0.44 -13.86 28.21
N ALA A 35 -1.04 -14.79 27.47
CA ALA A 35 -1.78 -15.90 28.07
C ALA A 35 -0.85 -17.12 28.30
N PRO A 36 -0.92 -17.77 29.47
CA PRO A 36 0.00 -18.86 29.83
C PRO A 36 -0.22 -20.10 28.94
N LYS A 37 0.83 -20.58 28.28
CA LYS A 37 0.85 -21.89 27.60
C LYS A 37 0.89 -22.99 28.66
N LYS A 38 -0.01 -23.98 28.53
CA LYS A 38 -0.16 -25.10 29.47
C LYS A 38 -0.57 -26.35 28.70
N PRO A 39 -0.28 -27.57 29.21
CA PRO A 39 -0.68 -28.82 28.56
C PRO A 39 -2.18 -28.83 28.21
N GLY A 40 -2.50 -29.06 26.92
CA GLY A 40 -3.87 -29.05 26.40
C GLY A 40 -4.43 -27.67 26.02
N CYS A 41 -3.65 -26.60 26.25
CA CYS A 41 -3.99 -25.23 25.87
C CYS A 41 -2.77 -24.51 25.27
N GLU A 42 -2.30 -25.05 24.15
CA GLU A 42 -1.07 -24.59 23.47
C GLU A 42 -1.31 -24.29 21.99
N ASN A 43 -2.54 -24.44 21.49
CA ASN A 43 -2.84 -24.19 20.09
C ASN A 43 -2.67 -22.72 19.73
N ASP A 44 -2.19 -22.47 18.53
CA ASP A 44 -2.18 -21.13 17.98
C ASP A 44 -3.59 -20.67 17.61
N PHE A 45 -3.86 -19.38 17.77
CA PHE A 45 -5.10 -18.78 17.26
C PHE A 45 -5.04 -18.73 15.75
N VAL A 46 -5.83 -19.58 15.09
CA VAL A 46 -5.95 -19.62 13.62
C VAL A 46 -7.29 -19.10 13.15
N LEU A 47 -7.31 -18.36 12.04
CA LEU A 47 -8.57 -18.06 11.34
C LEU A 47 -9.14 -19.35 10.75
N VAL A 48 -10.46 -19.51 10.84
CA VAL A 48 -11.16 -20.70 10.36
C VAL A 48 -12.28 -20.29 9.43
N LYS A 49 -12.30 -20.86 8.22
CA LYS A 49 -13.45 -20.79 7.34
C LYS A 49 -14.48 -21.84 7.76
N VAL A 50 -15.71 -21.39 7.89
CA VAL A 50 -16.89 -22.20 8.19
C VAL A 50 -17.77 -22.14 6.96
N GLN A 51 -17.54 -23.07 6.03
CA GLN A 51 -18.35 -23.19 4.82
C GLN A 51 -19.65 -23.91 5.16
N THR A 52 -20.78 -23.33 4.79
CA THR A 52 -22.10 -23.93 5.01
C THR A 52 -22.63 -24.59 3.75
N TRP A 53 -23.43 -25.62 3.97
CA TRP A 53 -24.14 -26.36 2.94
C TRP A 53 -25.58 -26.55 3.38
N ILE A 54 -26.53 -26.22 2.50
CA ILE A 54 -27.96 -26.39 2.73
C ILE A 54 -28.46 -27.46 1.77
N ASN A 55 -28.95 -28.58 2.31
CA ASN A 55 -29.45 -29.72 1.53
C ASN A 55 -28.44 -30.25 0.48
N GLY A 56 -27.13 -30.11 0.76
CA GLY A 56 -26.06 -30.56 -0.12
C GLY A 56 -25.61 -29.55 -1.18
N GLU A 57 -26.15 -28.33 -1.19
CA GLU A 57 -25.67 -27.22 -2.01
C GLU A 57 -24.87 -26.23 -1.17
N GLU A 58 -23.79 -25.70 -1.73
CA GLU A 58 -22.92 -24.71 -1.10
C GLU A 58 -23.68 -23.38 -0.93
N ASP A 59 -23.64 -22.82 0.27
CA ASP A 59 -24.29 -21.55 0.61
C ASP A 59 -23.26 -20.57 1.20
N ALA A 60 -23.53 -19.94 2.34
CA ALA A 60 -22.65 -18.91 2.90
C ALA A 60 -21.34 -19.48 3.49
N GLU A 61 -20.28 -18.66 3.41
CA GLU A 61 -19.02 -18.87 4.12
C GLU A 61 -18.89 -17.86 5.27
N PHE A 62 -18.49 -18.31 6.45
CA PHE A 62 -18.20 -17.45 7.60
C PHE A 62 -16.74 -17.57 8.03
N VAL A 63 -16.19 -16.50 8.59
CA VAL A 63 -14.85 -16.49 9.19
C VAL A 63 -14.96 -16.50 10.71
N GLY A 64 -14.30 -17.47 11.33
CA GLY A 64 -14.15 -17.63 12.77
C GLY A 64 -12.70 -17.67 13.21
N VAL A 65 -12.48 -17.83 14.52
CA VAL A 65 -11.14 -17.99 15.14
C VAL A 65 -11.11 -19.24 15.99
N GLY A 66 -10.09 -20.08 15.81
CA GLY A 66 -9.86 -21.28 16.60
C GLY A 66 -9.52 -20.96 18.07
N ALA A 67 -9.75 -21.91 18.97
CA ALA A 67 -9.36 -21.80 20.38
C ALA A 67 -7.90 -22.18 20.61
N ARG A 68 -7.35 -21.74 21.76
CA ARG A 68 -6.04 -22.19 22.26
C ARG A 68 -6.04 -23.65 22.76
N PHE A 69 -7.21 -24.25 22.91
CA PHE A 69 -7.42 -25.63 23.33
C PHE A 69 -8.15 -26.44 22.24
N GLY A 70 -8.29 -27.75 22.43
CA GLY A 70 -8.98 -28.62 21.48
C GLY A 70 -8.06 -29.18 20.38
N THR A 71 -8.62 -29.89 19.42
CA THR A 71 -7.86 -30.35 18.25
C THR A 71 -7.65 -29.23 17.23
N THR A 72 -6.51 -29.25 16.56
CA THR A 72 -6.16 -28.26 15.54
C THR A 72 -7.01 -28.40 14.29
N ILE A 73 -7.36 -27.27 13.68
CA ILE A 73 -8.14 -27.23 12.43
C ILE A 73 -7.29 -27.66 11.25
N VAL A 74 -7.86 -28.49 10.36
CA VAL A 74 -7.18 -28.93 9.13
C VAL A 74 -6.97 -27.79 8.14
N SER A 75 -5.82 -27.78 7.46
CA SER A 75 -5.46 -26.65 6.60
C SER A 75 -5.95 -26.76 5.15
N LYS A 76 -6.53 -27.88 4.74
CA LYS A 76 -7.01 -28.10 3.37
C LYS A 76 -8.48 -28.44 3.41
N GLU A 77 -9.28 -27.73 2.63
CA GLU A 77 -10.72 -27.94 2.51
C GLU A 77 -11.07 -29.40 2.19
N LYS A 78 -10.35 -30.03 1.25
CA LYS A 78 -10.54 -31.44 0.89
C LYS A 78 -10.36 -32.44 2.04
N ASN A 79 -9.70 -32.03 3.12
CA ASN A 79 -9.51 -32.86 4.32
C ASN A 79 -10.56 -32.54 5.40
N ALA A 80 -11.38 -31.49 5.21
CA ALA A 80 -12.44 -31.09 6.13
C ALA A 80 -13.73 -31.83 5.80
N GLN A 81 -14.23 -32.57 6.79
CA GLN A 81 -15.46 -33.35 6.64
C GLN A 81 -16.70 -32.44 6.72
N GLN A 82 -17.64 -32.65 5.79
CA GLN A 82 -18.98 -32.06 5.88
C GLN A 82 -19.72 -32.73 7.03
N THR A 83 -20.07 -31.94 8.04
CA THR A 83 -20.64 -32.47 9.28
C THR A 83 -21.95 -31.76 9.59
N PRO A 84 -23.02 -32.46 10.01
CA PRO A 84 -24.29 -31.83 10.36
C PRO A 84 -24.11 -30.79 11.48
N LEU A 85 -24.78 -29.66 11.35
CA LEU A 85 -24.79 -28.59 12.35
C LEU A 85 -26.07 -28.68 13.19
N THR A 86 -25.94 -28.57 14.50
CA THR A 86 -27.09 -28.59 15.42
C THR A 86 -26.99 -27.52 16.51
N LEU A 87 -28.12 -27.14 17.09
CA LEU A 87 -28.19 -26.19 18.19
C LEU A 87 -28.13 -26.93 19.53
N SER A 88 -27.32 -26.41 20.46
CA SER A 88 -27.33 -26.93 21.83
C SER A 88 -28.59 -26.54 22.60
N ASP A 89 -29.06 -27.44 23.48
CA ASP A 89 -30.07 -27.18 24.51
C ASP A 89 -29.53 -27.71 25.86
N PRO A 90 -29.14 -26.85 26.82
CA PRO A 90 -29.28 -25.39 26.81
C PRO A 90 -28.33 -24.70 25.82
N ARG A 91 -28.77 -23.57 25.27
CA ARG A 91 -28.05 -22.80 24.23
C ARG A 91 -26.61 -22.45 24.58
N ASP A 92 -26.32 -22.20 25.85
CA ASP A 92 -24.98 -21.82 26.30
C ASP A 92 -24.05 -23.02 26.56
N CYS A 93 -24.55 -24.26 26.54
CA CYS A 93 -23.76 -25.46 26.87
C CYS A 93 -23.00 -25.36 28.22
N CYS A 94 -23.49 -24.54 29.17
CA CYS A 94 -22.90 -24.48 30.51
C CYS A 94 -23.29 -25.70 31.35
N LYS A 95 -24.33 -26.41 30.93
CA LYS A 95 -24.67 -27.77 31.38
C LYS A 95 -24.63 -28.71 30.18
N PRO A 96 -24.46 -30.02 30.39
CA PRO A 96 -24.51 -31.00 29.31
C PRO A 96 -25.76 -30.84 28.43
N PRO A 97 -25.61 -30.89 27.09
CA PRO A 97 -26.74 -30.90 26.17
C PRO A 97 -27.75 -32.00 26.53
N ARG A 98 -29.05 -31.68 26.44
CA ARG A 98 -30.14 -32.62 26.76
C ARG A 98 -30.20 -33.81 25.81
N LYS A 99 -29.79 -33.60 24.55
CA LYS A 99 -29.73 -34.64 23.53
C LYS A 99 -28.28 -35.11 23.38
N LYS A 100 -28.09 -36.43 23.31
CA LYS A 100 -26.81 -36.99 22.86
C LYS A 100 -26.61 -36.67 21.39
N LEU A 101 -25.37 -36.37 21.04
CA LEU A 101 -24.89 -36.08 19.71
C LEU A 101 -24.19 -37.33 19.17
N SER A 102 -24.28 -37.52 17.85
CA SER A 102 -23.66 -38.61 17.10
C SER A 102 -22.63 -38.06 16.11
N GLY A 103 -21.73 -37.19 16.60
CA GLY A 103 -20.69 -36.56 15.80
C GLY A 103 -21.15 -35.31 15.04
N GLU A 104 -22.28 -34.69 15.39
CA GLU A 104 -22.62 -33.37 14.84
C GLU A 104 -21.69 -32.27 15.37
N VAL A 105 -21.57 -31.19 14.60
CA VAL A 105 -21.01 -29.92 15.10
C VAL A 105 -22.10 -29.22 15.89
N VAL A 106 -21.79 -28.85 17.13
CA VAL A 106 -22.76 -28.16 18.00
C VAL A 106 -22.49 -26.66 18.03
N MET A 107 -23.53 -25.87 17.74
CA MET A 107 -23.51 -24.41 17.86
C MET A 107 -24.06 -24.00 19.23
N VAL A 108 -23.30 -23.16 19.92
CA VAL A 108 -23.59 -22.68 21.28
C VAL A 108 -23.45 -21.16 21.35
N ASP A 109 -24.20 -20.52 22.24
CA ASP A 109 -24.06 -19.09 22.49
C ASP A 109 -22.97 -18.83 23.54
N ARG A 110 -22.26 -17.71 23.38
CA ARG A 110 -21.42 -17.16 24.44
C ARG A 110 -22.32 -16.89 25.65
N GLY A 111 -21.97 -17.48 26.78
CA GLY A 111 -22.74 -17.44 28.02
C GLY A 111 -21.84 -17.06 29.19
N HIS A 112 -22.25 -17.43 30.40
CA HIS A 112 -21.58 -17.01 31.64
C HIS A 112 -20.53 -18.01 32.16
N CYS A 113 -20.45 -19.21 31.57
CA CYS A 113 -19.40 -20.18 31.88
C CYS A 113 -18.21 -20.07 30.92
N LYS A 114 -17.11 -20.72 31.31
CA LYS A 114 -15.84 -20.74 30.57
C LYS A 114 -15.97 -21.45 29.22
N PHE A 115 -15.12 -21.10 28.27
CA PHE A 115 -15.09 -21.72 26.94
C PHE A 115 -14.72 -23.21 26.99
N THR A 116 -13.74 -23.56 27.82
CA THR A 116 -13.30 -24.93 28.10
C THR A 116 -14.45 -25.79 28.65
N THR A 117 -15.25 -25.26 29.57
CA THR A 117 -16.44 -25.94 30.12
C THR A 117 -17.46 -26.27 29.03
N LYS A 118 -17.71 -25.34 28.10
CA LYS A 118 -18.63 -25.55 26.97
C LYS A 118 -18.13 -26.67 26.06
N ALA A 119 -16.83 -26.66 25.75
CA ALA A 119 -16.20 -27.66 24.91
C ALA A 119 -16.23 -29.06 25.56
N ASN A 120 -15.89 -29.18 26.84
CA ASN A 120 -15.98 -30.44 27.60
C ASN A 120 -17.42 -31.00 27.59
N ASN A 121 -18.43 -30.15 27.83
CA ASN A 121 -19.82 -30.58 27.81
C ASN A 121 -20.28 -31.04 26.42
N ALA A 122 -19.83 -30.36 25.36
CA ALA A 122 -20.13 -30.72 23.98
C ALA A 122 -19.47 -32.04 23.58
N GLU A 123 -18.18 -32.21 23.92
CA GLU A 123 -17.44 -33.45 23.67
C GLU A 123 -18.05 -34.63 24.42
N ALA A 124 -18.35 -34.47 25.71
CA ALA A 124 -19.01 -35.49 26.51
C ALA A 124 -20.41 -35.88 25.98
N ALA A 125 -21.07 -34.97 25.27
CA ALA A 125 -22.33 -35.24 24.59
C ALA A 125 -22.15 -35.97 23.24
N GLY A 126 -20.93 -36.10 22.72
CA GLY A 126 -20.61 -36.77 21.44
C GLY A 126 -20.49 -35.82 20.25
N ALA A 127 -20.27 -34.52 20.47
CA ALA A 127 -20.01 -33.58 19.38
C ALA A 127 -18.70 -33.90 18.68
N SER A 128 -18.60 -33.60 17.38
CA SER A 128 -17.33 -33.68 16.63
C SER A 128 -16.56 -32.36 16.61
N ALA A 129 -17.25 -31.23 16.83
CA ALA A 129 -16.70 -29.88 16.94
C ALA A 129 -17.69 -28.95 17.66
N ILE A 130 -17.20 -27.81 18.16
CA ILE A 130 -18.02 -26.79 18.80
C ILE A 130 -17.84 -25.41 18.12
N LEU A 131 -18.97 -24.78 17.75
CA LEU A 131 -19.03 -23.40 17.27
C LEU A 131 -19.61 -22.50 18.36
N ILE A 132 -18.81 -21.56 18.88
CA ILE A 132 -19.23 -20.62 19.92
C ILE A 132 -19.57 -19.28 19.28
N VAL A 133 -20.85 -18.88 19.33
CA VAL A 133 -21.31 -17.59 18.81
C VAL A 133 -21.04 -16.50 19.82
N ASN A 134 -20.28 -15.49 19.42
CA ASN A 134 -19.96 -14.35 20.26
C ASN A 134 -21.18 -13.44 20.50
N ASN A 135 -21.13 -12.64 21.57
CA ASN A 135 -22.14 -11.61 21.88
C ASN A 135 -21.81 -10.23 21.27
N GLN A 136 -20.70 -10.13 20.55
CA GLN A 136 -20.21 -8.94 19.84
C GLN A 136 -19.92 -9.29 18.38
N LYS A 137 -19.84 -8.26 17.54
CA LYS A 137 -19.53 -8.41 16.11
C LYS A 137 -18.07 -8.78 15.83
N GLU A 138 -17.19 -8.52 16.77
CA GLU A 138 -15.76 -8.80 16.64
C GLU A 138 -15.44 -10.26 16.99
N LEU A 139 -14.37 -10.77 16.39
CA LEU A 139 -13.81 -12.07 16.76
C LEU A 139 -13.11 -11.95 18.12
N TYR A 140 -13.33 -12.91 19.00
CA TYR A 140 -12.72 -12.93 20.34
C TYR A 140 -11.89 -14.20 20.52
N LYS A 141 -10.67 -14.03 21.04
CA LYS A 141 -9.72 -15.12 21.25
C LYS A 141 -10.12 -15.94 22.49
N MET A 142 -10.36 -17.24 22.29
CA MET A 142 -10.69 -18.16 23.39
C MET A 142 -9.42 -18.69 24.05
N VAL A 143 -9.07 -18.10 25.20
CA VAL A 143 -7.96 -18.52 26.07
C VAL A 143 -8.44 -19.42 27.21
N CYS A 144 -7.51 -20.13 27.83
CA CYS A 144 -7.75 -20.93 29.04
C CYS A 144 -7.52 -20.13 30.30
N ASP A 145 -8.20 -20.51 31.39
CA ASP A 145 -8.09 -19.77 32.64
C ASP A 145 -6.80 -20.12 33.41
N PRO A 146 -6.21 -19.17 34.17
CA PRO A 146 -5.02 -19.42 34.97
C PRO A 146 -5.21 -20.50 36.05
N GLY A 147 -6.43 -20.68 36.55
CA GLY A 147 -6.76 -21.66 37.59
C GLY A 147 -7.10 -23.07 37.07
N GLU A 148 -7.11 -23.30 35.76
CA GLU A 148 -7.37 -24.63 35.18
C GLU A 148 -6.08 -25.46 35.09
N THR A 149 -6.18 -26.73 35.46
CA THR A 149 -5.12 -27.76 35.37
C THR A 149 -5.58 -28.89 34.44
N ASP A 150 -4.69 -29.36 33.56
CA ASP A 150 -4.86 -30.43 32.57
C ASP A 150 -6.18 -30.40 31.78
N LEU A 151 -6.14 -29.74 30.62
CA LEU A 151 -7.25 -29.68 29.67
C LEU A 151 -7.14 -30.83 28.67
N ASP A 152 -8.13 -31.72 28.67
CA ASP A 152 -8.19 -32.87 27.77
C ASP A 152 -9.39 -32.74 26.84
N ILE A 153 -9.29 -31.83 25.86
CA ILE A 153 -10.34 -31.54 24.87
C ILE A 153 -9.85 -32.01 23.50
N HIS A 154 -10.57 -32.93 22.87
CA HIS A 154 -10.19 -33.54 21.58
C HIS A 154 -11.05 -33.09 20.40
N ILE A 155 -12.02 -32.20 20.62
CA ILE A 155 -12.81 -31.59 19.55
C ILE A 155 -12.26 -30.20 19.20
N PRO A 156 -12.33 -29.76 17.94
CA PRO A 156 -11.97 -28.41 17.56
C PRO A 156 -13.03 -27.42 18.06
N ALA A 157 -12.56 -26.28 18.56
CA ALA A 157 -13.41 -25.19 19.03
C ALA A 157 -13.16 -23.92 18.20
N VAL A 158 -14.24 -23.35 17.66
CA VAL A 158 -14.17 -22.15 16.80
C VAL A 158 -15.16 -21.11 17.30
N MET A 159 -14.72 -19.86 17.42
CA MET A 159 -15.57 -18.73 17.73
C MET A 159 -16.03 -18.04 16.45
N LEU A 160 -17.32 -17.71 16.39
CA LEU A 160 -17.94 -16.93 15.32
C LEU A 160 -18.42 -15.58 15.84
N PRO A 161 -18.40 -14.51 15.02
CA PRO A 161 -19.01 -13.24 15.39
C PRO A 161 -20.53 -13.37 15.51
N GLN A 162 -21.17 -12.44 16.23
CA GLN A 162 -22.61 -12.46 16.49
C GLN A 162 -23.44 -12.52 15.19
N ASP A 163 -23.01 -11.80 14.17
CA ASP A 163 -23.64 -11.62 12.85
C ASP A 163 -23.74 -12.97 12.11
N ALA A 164 -22.64 -13.71 12.11
CA ALA A 164 -22.54 -15.05 11.52
C ALA A 164 -23.45 -16.03 12.28
N GLY A 165 -23.40 -15.99 13.62
CA GLY A 165 -24.24 -16.86 14.45
C GLY A 165 -25.73 -16.62 14.29
N ILE A 166 -26.18 -15.36 14.15
CA ILE A 166 -27.59 -15.03 13.86
C ILE A 166 -28.01 -15.60 12.51
N THR A 167 -27.14 -15.51 11.51
CA THR A 167 -27.41 -16.01 10.15
C THR A 167 -27.50 -17.53 10.13
N LEU A 168 -26.51 -18.23 10.72
CA LEU A 168 -26.53 -19.69 10.89
C LEU A 168 -27.74 -20.18 11.69
N ASN A 169 -28.13 -19.46 12.75
CA ASN A 169 -29.29 -19.82 13.55
C ASN A 169 -30.59 -19.73 12.74
N LYS A 170 -30.74 -18.71 11.89
CA LYS A 170 -31.87 -18.61 10.95
C LYS A 170 -31.89 -19.76 9.95
N MET A 171 -30.73 -20.16 9.42
CA MET A 171 -30.63 -21.31 8.51
C MET A 171 -31.13 -22.60 9.16
N LEU A 172 -30.73 -22.86 10.41
CA LEU A 172 -31.18 -24.04 11.16
C LEU A 172 -32.68 -24.02 11.50
N LEU A 173 -33.23 -22.84 11.79
CA LEU A 173 -34.66 -22.68 12.13
C LEU A 173 -35.59 -22.80 10.92
N ASN A 174 -35.08 -22.62 9.70
CA ASN A 174 -35.86 -22.76 8.47
C ASN A 174 -36.19 -24.22 8.12
N GLY A 175 -35.73 -25.21 8.91
CA GLY A 175 -36.06 -26.62 8.73
C GLY A 175 -35.23 -27.35 7.66
N SER A 176 -34.24 -26.68 7.08
CA SER A 176 -33.29 -27.28 6.13
C SER A 176 -32.21 -28.09 6.85
N SER A 177 -31.68 -29.12 6.18
CA SER A 177 -30.49 -29.83 6.69
C SER A 177 -29.26 -28.96 6.44
N VAL A 178 -28.66 -28.43 7.50
CA VAL A 178 -27.45 -27.61 7.44
C VAL A 178 -26.24 -28.45 7.84
N THR A 179 -25.23 -28.51 6.98
CA THR A 179 -23.92 -29.08 7.30
C THR A 179 -22.84 -28.01 7.18
N VAL A 180 -21.73 -28.20 7.90
CA VAL A 180 -20.59 -27.27 7.92
C VAL A 180 -19.29 -28.00 7.64
N GLN A 181 -18.33 -27.28 7.03
CA GLN A 181 -16.94 -27.68 6.91
C GLN A 181 -16.05 -26.65 7.58
N LEU A 182 -15.15 -27.11 8.45
CA LEU A 182 -14.21 -26.27 9.18
C LEU A 182 -12.80 -26.49 8.63
N TYR A 183 -12.20 -25.45 8.06
CA TYR A 183 -10.83 -25.52 7.54
C TYR A 183 -10.10 -24.18 7.65
N SER A 184 -8.78 -24.22 7.71
CA SER A 184 -7.92 -23.03 7.86
C SER A 184 -6.87 -23.01 6.73
N PRO A 185 -7.23 -22.52 5.53
CA PRO A 185 -6.33 -22.56 4.38
C PRO A 185 -5.09 -21.70 4.62
N LYS A 186 -3.91 -22.25 4.31
CA LYS A 186 -2.64 -21.51 4.40
C LYS A 186 -2.59 -20.44 3.31
N ARG A 187 -2.08 -19.25 3.67
CA ARG A 187 -1.82 -18.19 2.70
C ARG A 187 -0.62 -18.54 1.81
N PRO A 188 -0.65 -18.19 0.52
CA PRO A 188 0.54 -18.28 -0.32
C PRO A 188 1.63 -17.32 0.18
N VAL A 189 2.89 -17.69 0.00
CA VAL A 189 4.04 -16.85 0.41
C VAL A 189 4.21 -15.63 -0.50
N VAL A 190 3.72 -15.66 -1.74
CA VAL A 190 3.73 -14.53 -2.67
C VAL A 190 2.44 -14.58 -3.48
N ASP A 191 1.66 -13.49 -3.46
CA ASP A 191 0.48 -13.35 -4.33
C ASP A 191 0.86 -12.69 -5.66
N ILE A 192 0.23 -13.10 -6.76
CA ILE A 192 0.47 -12.51 -8.09
C ILE A 192 0.08 -11.01 -8.10
N ALA A 193 -0.88 -10.58 -7.28
CA ALA A 193 -1.26 -9.19 -7.10
C ALA A 193 -0.06 -8.29 -6.74
N GLU A 194 0.89 -8.78 -5.93
CA GLU A 194 2.08 -8.02 -5.54
C GLU A 194 3.02 -7.79 -6.73
N VAL A 195 3.12 -8.76 -7.64
CA VAL A 195 3.91 -8.63 -8.89
C VAL A 195 3.29 -7.56 -9.79
N PHE A 196 1.96 -7.54 -9.92
CA PHE A 196 1.28 -6.50 -10.68
C PHE A 196 1.42 -5.12 -10.04
N LEU A 197 1.29 -4.99 -8.72
CA LEU A 197 1.53 -3.73 -8.01
C LEU A 197 2.97 -3.26 -8.16
N TRP A 198 3.94 -4.18 -8.09
CA TRP A 198 5.34 -3.87 -8.34
C TRP A 198 5.55 -3.33 -9.75
N LEU A 199 5.00 -3.99 -10.78
CA LEU A 199 5.06 -3.53 -12.17
C LEU A 199 4.38 -2.17 -12.35
N MET A 200 3.22 -1.96 -11.74
CA MET A 200 2.49 -0.70 -11.79
C MET A 200 3.28 0.43 -11.14
N ALA A 201 3.87 0.22 -9.97
CA ALA A 201 4.66 1.23 -9.28
C ALA A 201 5.93 1.61 -10.08
N VAL A 202 6.67 0.61 -10.58
CA VAL A 202 7.84 0.81 -11.44
C VAL A 202 7.45 1.52 -12.74
N GLY A 203 6.37 1.09 -13.39
CA GLY A 203 5.86 1.69 -14.62
C GLY A 203 5.41 3.14 -14.43
N THR A 204 4.75 3.44 -13.30
CA THR A 204 4.28 4.78 -12.95
C THR A 204 5.47 5.74 -12.76
N ILE A 205 6.49 5.34 -12.00
CA ILE A 205 7.71 6.15 -11.83
C ILE A 205 8.45 6.33 -13.15
N LEU A 206 8.54 5.29 -13.99
CA LEU A 206 9.17 5.36 -15.31
C LEU A 206 8.46 6.40 -16.20
N CYS A 207 7.14 6.31 -16.31
CA CYS A 207 6.32 7.25 -17.07
C CYS A 207 6.46 8.68 -16.53
N GLY A 208 6.26 8.87 -15.21
CA GLY A 208 6.36 10.18 -14.56
C GLY A 208 7.76 10.79 -14.67
N SER A 209 8.81 9.99 -14.55
CA SER A 209 10.20 10.46 -14.70
C SER A 209 10.49 10.91 -16.11
N TYR A 210 10.11 10.11 -17.12
CA TYR A 210 10.34 10.45 -18.52
C TYR A 210 9.58 11.71 -18.92
N TRP A 211 8.35 11.83 -18.45
CA TRP A 211 7.52 12.99 -18.69
C TRP A 211 8.05 14.25 -18.00
N SER A 212 8.47 14.13 -16.73
CA SER A 212 9.10 15.22 -15.96
C SER A 212 10.38 15.71 -16.64
N ALA A 213 11.22 14.79 -17.15
CA ALA A 213 12.42 15.11 -17.90
C ALA A 213 12.14 15.74 -19.27
N TRP A 214 11.10 15.27 -19.97
CA TRP A 214 10.64 15.85 -21.23
C TRP A 214 10.15 17.28 -21.06
N SER A 215 9.26 17.51 -20.10
CA SER A 215 8.75 18.85 -19.81
C SER A 215 9.87 19.83 -19.42
N ALA A 216 10.85 19.39 -18.61
CA ALA A 216 12.00 20.21 -18.26
C ALA A 216 12.90 20.54 -19.47
N ARG A 217 13.04 19.60 -20.42
CA ARG A 217 13.81 19.81 -21.64
C ARG A 217 13.15 20.82 -22.57
N GLU A 218 11.84 20.72 -22.78
CA GLU A 218 11.11 21.68 -23.62
C GLU A 218 11.17 23.09 -23.03
N ALA A 219 10.96 23.24 -21.72
CA ALA A 219 11.10 24.54 -21.05
C ALA A 219 12.50 25.15 -21.23
N ALA A 220 13.56 24.34 -21.19
CA ALA A 220 14.92 24.81 -21.44
C ALA A 220 15.16 25.23 -22.90
N ILE A 221 14.51 24.57 -23.87
CA ILE A 221 14.59 24.92 -25.30
C ILE A 221 13.84 26.24 -25.56
N GLU A 222 12.66 26.43 -24.96
CA GLU A 222 11.91 27.69 -25.07
C GLU A 222 12.69 28.86 -24.48
N GLN A 223 13.30 28.67 -23.31
CA GLN A 223 14.14 29.70 -22.70
C GLN A 223 15.36 30.06 -23.58
N ASP A 224 16.00 29.08 -24.24
CA ASP A 224 17.12 29.34 -25.17
C ASP A 224 16.65 30.11 -26.43
N LYS A 225 15.44 29.83 -26.93
CA LYS A 225 14.85 30.60 -28.04
C LYS A 225 14.59 32.04 -27.62
N LEU A 226 13.94 32.26 -26.47
CA LEU A 226 13.66 33.60 -25.96
C LEU A 226 14.94 34.42 -25.72
N LEU A 227 16.01 33.78 -25.24
CA LEU A 227 17.31 34.45 -25.06
C LEU A 227 17.97 34.83 -26.40
N LYS A 228 17.80 34.02 -27.45
CA LYS A 228 18.27 34.35 -28.81
C LYS A 228 17.46 35.49 -29.41
N ASP A 229 16.15 35.42 -29.32
CA ASP A 229 15.26 36.47 -29.84
C ASP A 229 15.48 37.80 -29.10
N ALA A 230 15.71 37.76 -27.78
CA ALA A 230 16.03 38.94 -26.97
C ALA A 230 17.45 39.50 -27.22
N SER A 231 18.35 38.74 -27.85
CA SER A 231 19.66 39.27 -28.27
C SER A 231 19.61 40.05 -29.59
N GLU A 232 18.48 39.98 -30.32
CA GLU A 232 18.27 40.71 -31.59
C GLU A 232 17.42 41.99 -31.45
N GLU A 233 16.70 42.20 -30.33
CA GLU A 233 15.92 43.41 -30.07
C GLU A 233 16.29 44.08 -28.73
N GLU A 234 16.68 45.36 -28.77
CA GLU A 234 16.96 46.16 -27.56
C GLU A 234 15.72 46.24 -26.63
N LEU A 235 15.99 46.02 -25.33
CA LEU A 235 15.10 45.97 -24.16
C LEU A 235 13.77 46.76 -24.24
N PRO A 236 12.70 46.15 -23.70
CA PRO A 236 12.08 46.73 -22.51
C PRO A 236 11.98 45.72 -21.36
N LYS A 237 12.29 46.19 -20.15
CA LYS A 237 12.05 45.48 -18.88
C LYS A 237 10.55 45.20 -18.73
N PHE A 238 10.10 44.00 -19.06
CA PHE A 238 8.80 43.50 -18.62
C PHE A 238 9.00 42.61 -17.39
N GLY A 239 8.25 42.91 -16.34
CA GLY A 239 8.39 42.29 -15.03
C GLY A 239 8.30 40.77 -15.08
N THR A 240 9.03 40.15 -14.17
CA THR A 240 8.98 38.74 -13.78
C THR A 240 7.53 38.26 -13.64
N GLY A 241 6.98 37.76 -14.75
CA GLY A 241 5.76 36.99 -14.80
C GLY A 241 6.08 35.57 -14.41
N ASP A 242 5.79 35.24 -13.16
CA ASP A 242 5.88 33.92 -12.57
C ASP A 242 4.86 32.99 -13.26
N SER A 243 5.32 32.21 -14.24
CA SER A 243 4.48 31.20 -14.90
C SER A 243 5.27 29.92 -15.19
N SER A 244 5.81 29.32 -14.14
CA SER A 244 6.06 27.88 -14.18
C SER A 244 5.33 27.24 -13.02
N THR A 245 4.37 26.39 -13.33
CA THR A 245 3.63 25.52 -12.38
C THR A 245 4.54 24.41 -11.83
N VAL A 246 5.77 24.77 -11.50
CA VAL A 246 6.84 23.88 -11.05
C VAL A 246 7.17 24.26 -9.62
N MET A 247 7.06 23.30 -8.71
CA MET A 247 7.27 23.53 -7.29
C MET A 247 8.55 22.84 -6.83
N ASP A 248 9.60 23.62 -6.60
CA ASP A 248 10.84 23.12 -6.03
C ASP A 248 10.71 22.92 -4.52
N ILE A 249 11.12 21.76 -4.04
CA ILE A 249 11.15 21.46 -2.60
C ILE A 249 12.36 22.16 -1.96
N ASN A 250 12.14 22.87 -0.86
CA ASN A 250 13.19 23.43 -0.01
C ASN A 250 13.46 22.50 1.20
N MET A 251 14.60 22.67 1.87
CA MET A 251 14.94 21.90 3.09
C MET A 251 13.90 22.09 4.20
N ILE A 252 13.37 23.31 4.35
CA ILE A 252 12.32 23.60 5.35
C ILE A 252 11.03 22.84 5.01
N SER A 253 10.60 22.85 3.75
CA SER A 253 9.39 22.14 3.34
C SER A 253 9.56 20.61 3.45
N ALA A 254 10.78 20.08 3.21
CA ALA A 254 11.08 18.67 3.41
C ALA A 254 10.95 18.21 4.88
N VAL A 255 11.37 19.04 5.85
CA VAL A 255 11.19 18.72 7.28
C VAL A 255 9.75 18.94 7.71
N LEU A 256 9.14 20.03 7.27
CA LEU A 256 7.74 20.37 7.58
C LEU A 256 6.77 19.33 7.02
N PHE A 257 7.11 18.69 5.89
CA PHE A 257 6.36 17.58 5.32
C PHE A 257 6.14 16.46 6.34
N VAL A 258 7.14 16.05 7.12
CA VAL A 258 6.99 14.99 8.13
C VAL A 258 6.10 15.43 9.29
N VAL A 259 6.21 16.69 9.72
CA VAL A 259 5.37 17.22 10.81
C VAL A 259 3.91 17.27 10.37
N VAL A 260 3.65 17.80 9.17
CA VAL A 260 2.30 17.88 8.60
C VAL A 260 1.73 16.49 8.31
N ALA A 261 2.51 15.59 7.71
CA ALA A 261 2.10 14.21 7.45
C ALA A 261 1.78 13.46 8.76
N SER A 262 2.57 13.65 9.81
CA SER A 262 2.34 13.05 11.13
C SER A 262 1.08 13.60 11.80
N CYS A 263 0.87 14.92 11.73
CA CYS A 263 -0.34 15.56 12.24
C CYS A 263 -1.57 15.06 11.47
N PHE A 264 -1.49 15.04 10.14
CA PHE A 264 -2.55 14.56 9.27
C PHE A 264 -2.88 13.09 9.55
N LEU A 265 -1.87 12.21 9.64
CA LEU A 265 -2.07 10.78 9.93
C LEU A 265 -2.72 10.57 11.31
N PHE A 266 -2.31 11.33 12.33
CA PHE A 266 -2.94 11.26 13.64
C PHE A 266 -4.39 11.75 13.62
N VAL A 267 -4.67 12.83 12.87
CA VAL A 267 -6.04 13.33 12.64
C VAL A 267 -6.87 12.27 11.92
N LEU A 268 -6.35 11.64 10.87
CA LEU A 268 -7.00 10.52 10.17
C LEU A 268 -7.37 9.42 11.17
N TYR A 269 -6.42 8.96 11.98
CA TYR A 269 -6.64 7.90 12.97
C TYR A 269 -7.74 8.23 13.97
N LYS A 270 -7.78 9.47 14.48
CA LYS A 270 -8.81 9.91 15.43
C LYS A 270 -10.17 10.11 14.77
N LEU A 271 -10.20 10.62 13.54
CA LEU A 271 -11.44 10.95 12.84
C LEU A 271 -12.02 9.80 12.04
N MET A 272 -11.31 8.68 11.89
CA MET A 272 -11.76 7.52 11.13
C MET A 272 -13.06 6.89 11.61
N ARG A 273 -13.42 7.06 12.87
CA ARG A 273 -14.71 6.61 13.39
C ARG A 273 -15.89 7.36 12.75
N PHE A 274 -15.66 8.56 12.21
CA PHE A 274 -16.70 9.38 11.61
C PHE A 274 -16.80 9.13 10.11
N THR A 275 -17.90 8.55 9.65
CA THR A 275 -18.15 8.22 8.24
C THR A 275 -18.08 9.44 7.31
N TRP A 276 -18.56 10.61 7.74
CA TRP A 276 -18.50 11.84 6.94
C TRP A 276 -17.07 12.27 6.58
N PHE A 277 -16.09 11.90 7.40
CA PHE A 277 -14.70 12.26 7.17
C PHE A 277 -14.09 11.45 6.03
N PHE A 278 -14.48 10.17 5.89
CA PHE A 278 -14.04 9.35 4.76
C PHE A 278 -14.58 9.91 3.43
N GLU A 279 -15.84 10.33 3.39
CA GLU A 279 -16.43 10.96 2.21
C GLU A 279 -15.66 12.22 1.77
N ILE A 280 -15.14 13.00 2.71
CA ILE A 280 -14.26 14.14 2.39
C ILE A 280 -12.98 13.68 1.69
N LEU A 281 -12.36 12.59 2.16
CA LEU A 281 -11.16 12.05 1.52
C LEU A 281 -11.46 11.55 0.11
N VAL A 282 -12.62 10.95 -0.12
CA VAL A 282 -13.09 10.55 -1.46
C VAL A 282 -13.24 11.76 -2.36
N VAL A 283 -13.87 12.84 -1.88
CA VAL A 283 -14.02 14.08 -2.66
C VAL A 283 -12.66 14.72 -2.98
N LEU A 284 -11.75 14.80 -2.01
CA LEU A 284 -10.40 15.32 -2.23
C LEU A 284 -9.61 14.48 -3.25
N PHE A 285 -9.74 13.16 -3.15
CA PHE A 285 -9.13 12.24 -4.11
C PHE A 285 -9.74 12.38 -5.51
N CYS A 286 -11.06 12.56 -5.64
CA CYS A 286 -11.70 12.84 -6.92
C CYS A 286 -11.19 14.15 -7.54
N ILE A 287 -11.02 15.22 -6.75
CA ILE A 287 -10.49 16.50 -7.25
C ILE A 287 -9.08 16.30 -7.81
N GLY A 288 -8.18 15.69 -7.04
CA GLY A 288 -6.82 15.42 -7.50
C GLY A 288 -6.77 14.43 -8.67
N GLY A 289 -7.62 13.41 -8.66
CA GLY A 289 -7.73 12.43 -9.73
C GLY A 289 -8.23 13.03 -11.05
N VAL A 290 -9.20 13.95 -11.00
CA VAL A 290 -9.66 14.71 -12.18
C VAL A 290 -8.53 15.55 -12.75
N GLU A 291 -7.81 16.30 -11.91
CA GLU A 291 -6.66 17.10 -12.34
C GLU A 291 -5.55 16.23 -12.95
N GLY A 292 -5.22 15.11 -12.30
CA GLY A 292 -4.21 14.16 -12.77
C GLY A 292 -4.59 13.54 -14.11
N LEU A 293 -5.81 13.03 -14.22
CA LEU A 293 -6.32 12.38 -15.43
C LEU A 293 -6.43 13.37 -16.58
N GLN A 294 -6.92 14.58 -16.32
CA GLN A 294 -7.01 15.65 -17.31
C GLN A 294 -5.61 16.01 -17.84
N THR A 295 -4.62 16.22 -16.96
CA THR A 295 -3.24 16.52 -17.35
C THR A 295 -2.66 15.43 -18.26
N CYS A 296 -2.85 14.16 -17.89
CA CYS A 296 -2.36 13.03 -18.68
C CYS A 296 -3.05 12.96 -20.06
N LEU A 297 -4.38 13.06 -20.10
CA LEU A 297 -5.15 12.96 -21.34
C LEU A 297 -4.89 14.13 -22.29
N VAL A 298 -4.84 15.35 -21.78
CA VAL A 298 -4.56 16.56 -22.58
C VAL A 298 -3.21 16.41 -23.27
N ALA A 299 -2.17 15.98 -22.57
CA ALA A 299 -0.85 15.83 -23.18
C ALA A 299 -0.75 14.64 -24.15
N LEU A 300 -1.46 13.53 -23.90
CA LEU A 300 -1.57 12.44 -24.87
C LEU A 300 -2.30 12.89 -26.15
N LEU A 301 -3.42 13.60 -26.01
CA LEU A 301 -4.22 14.05 -27.13
C LEU A 301 -3.56 15.21 -27.89
N ALA A 302 -2.86 16.12 -27.21
CA ALA A 302 -2.11 17.21 -27.83
C ALA A 302 -1.01 16.67 -28.76
N ARG A 303 -0.46 15.48 -28.45
CA ARG A 303 0.51 14.79 -29.31
C ARG A 303 -0.12 14.30 -30.62
N TRP A 304 -1.40 13.92 -30.60
CA TRP A 304 -2.13 13.46 -31.78
C TRP A 304 -2.79 14.61 -32.55
N PHE A 305 -3.22 15.68 -31.86
CA PHE A 305 -3.93 16.83 -32.44
C PHE A 305 -3.16 18.14 -32.20
N LYS A 306 -1.98 18.27 -32.84
CA LYS A 306 -1.10 19.45 -32.72
C LYS A 306 -1.80 20.82 -32.88
N PRO A 307 -2.59 21.09 -33.93
CA PRO A 307 -3.16 22.44 -34.13
C PRO A 307 -4.20 22.84 -33.06
N THR A 308 -4.86 21.88 -32.41
CA THR A 308 -5.88 22.14 -31.38
C THR A 308 -5.26 22.33 -29.99
N GLY A 309 -4.04 21.81 -29.77
CA GLY A 309 -3.30 21.98 -28.51
C GLY A 309 -2.73 23.39 -28.29
N GLU A 310 -2.51 24.15 -29.37
CA GLU A 310 -1.92 25.51 -29.34
C GLU A 310 -2.97 26.62 -29.25
N SER A 311 -4.26 26.28 -29.29
CA SER A 311 -5.36 27.24 -29.22
C SER A 311 -5.84 27.44 -27.78
N TYR A 312 -5.90 28.69 -27.32
CA TYR A 312 -6.29 29.06 -25.95
C TYR A 312 -7.52 29.99 -25.92
N ILE A 313 -8.40 29.79 -24.95
CA ILE A 313 -9.52 30.68 -24.65
C ILE A 313 -9.29 31.32 -23.29
N LYS A 314 -9.55 32.63 -23.18
CA LYS A 314 -9.62 33.30 -21.87
C LYS A 314 -10.97 33.05 -21.22
N VAL A 315 -10.99 32.23 -20.19
CA VAL A 315 -12.15 31.99 -19.33
C VAL A 315 -12.13 33.04 -18.20
N PRO A 316 -13.26 33.70 -17.88
CA PRO A 316 -13.31 34.82 -16.93
C PRO A 316 -12.75 34.54 -15.53
N ILE A 317 -12.74 33.28 -15.09
CA ILE A 317 -12.33 32.86 -13.75
C ILE A 317 -10.99 32.08 -13.79
N PHE A 318 -10.74 31.31 -14.84
CA PHE A 318 -9.60 30.38 -14.94
C PHE A 318 -8.44 30.86 -15.82
N GLY A 319 -8.56 32.04 -16.44
CA GLY A 319 -7.52 32.57 -17.32
C GLY A 319 -7.47 31.84 -18.67
N ALA A 320 -6.28 31.78 -19.28
CA ALA A 320 -6.09 31.13 -20.58
C ALA A 320 -6.09 29.59 -20.43
N VAL A 321 -7.14 28.94 -20.93
CA VAL A 321 -7.31 27.48 -20.90
C VAL A 321 -7.29 26.93 -22.33
N SER A 322 -6.60 25.83 -22.56
CA SER A 322 -6.58 25.21 -23.89
C SER A 322 -7.93 24.57 -24.24
N TYR A 323 -8.34 24.63 -25.51
CA TYR A 323 -9.58 23.99 -25.98
C TYR A 323 -9.65 22.51 -25.61
N LEU A 324 -8.51 21.82 -25.70
CA LEU A 324 -8.38 20.41 -25.39
C LEU A 324 -8.67 20.13 -23.91
N THR A 325 -8.22 21.00 -23.01
CA THR A 325 -8.52 20.89 -21.57
C THR A 325 -10.03 20.97 -21.35
N LEU A 326 -10.69 21.98 -21.91
CA LEU A 326 -12.13 22.17 -21.76
C LEU A 326 -12.94 21.01 -22.34
N ALA A 327 -12.49 20.41 -23.44
CA ALA A 327 -13.14 19.25 -24.06
C ALA A 327 -13.00 17.97 -23.22
N VAL A 328 -11.87 17.79 -22.54
CA VAL A 328 -11.57 16.58 -21.74
C VAL A 328 -12.15 16.67 -20.33
N SER A 329 -12.30 17.87 -19.75
CA SER A 329 -12.80 18.05 -18.37
C SER A 329 -14.11 17.31 -18.06
N PRO A 330 -15.18 17.37 -18.90
CA PRO A 330 -16.43 16.67 -18.62
C PRO A 330 -16.27 15.15 -18.53
N PHE A 331 -15.38 14.58 -19.36
CA PHE A 331 -15.07 13.16 -19.32
C PHE A 331 -14.35 12.79 -18.02
N CYS A 332 -13.33 13.54 -17.62
CA CYS A 332 -12.59 13.28 -16.37
C CYS A 332 -13.49 13.39 -15.14
N ILE A 333 -14.34 14.42 -15.07
CA ILE A 333 -15.30 14.61 -13.97
C ILE A 333 -16.28 13.44 -13.92
N THR A 334 -16.84 13.05 -15.08
CA THR A 334 -17.77 11.91 -15.15
C THR A 334 -17.10 10.62 -14.69
N PHE A 335 -15.86 10.34 -15.11
CA PHE A 335 -15.11 9.17 -14.68
C PHE A 335 -14.90 9.15 -13.16
N ALA A 336 -14.52 10.27 -12.56
CA ALA A 336 -14.31 10.37 -11.11
C ALA A 336 -15.61 10.22 -10.31
N VAL A 337 -16.73 10.78 -10.80
CA VAL A 337 -18.05 10.63 -10.17
C VAL A 337 -18.55 9.19 -10.24
N VAL A 338 -18.43 8.55 -11.41
CA VAL A 338 -18.80 7.13 -11.58
C VAL A 338 -17.97 6.26 -10.64
N TRP A 339 -16.66 6.50 -10.56
CA TRP A 339 -15.82 5.78 -9.59
C TRP A 339 -16.29 6.02 -8.15
N ALA A 340 -16.57 7.26 -7.74
CA ALA A 340 -17.02 7.57 -6.39
C ALA A 340 -18.35 6.88 -6.02
N MET A 341 -19.27 6.72 -6.98
CA MET A 341 -20.54 6.00 -6.76
C MET A 341 -20.36 4.49 -6.66
N TYR A 342 -19.46 3.91 -7.47
CA TYR A 342 -19.24 2.46 -7.55
C TYR A 342 -17.98 1.99 -6.79
N ARG A 343 -17.41 2.83 -5.91
CA ARG A 343 -16.14 2.57 -5.19
C ARG A 343 -16.14 1.28 -4.36
N ASN A 344 -17.30 0.91 -3.81
CA ASN A 344 -17.47 -0.29 -2.97
C ASN A 344 -17.84 -1.54 -3.79
N SER A 345 -17.91 -1.41 -5.13
CA SER A 345 -18.11 -2.57 -6.01
C SER A 345 -16.78 -3.31 -6.23
N SER A 346 -16.85 -4.60 -6.54
CA SER A 346 -15.67 -5.46 -6.75
C SER A 346 -14.70 -4.99 -7.84
N PHE A 347 -15.15 -4.17 -8.78
CA PHE A 347 -14.33 -3.57 -9.85
C PHE A 347 -13.88 -2.13 -9.55
N GLY A 348 -14.30 -1.54 -8.41
CA GLY A 348 -14.02 -0.15 -8.04
C GLY A 348 -12.52 0.16 -7.89
N TRP A 349 -11.70 -0.86 -7.61
CA TRP A 349 -10.24 -0.72 -7.56
C TRP A 349 -9.63 -0.25 -8.88
N ILE A 350 -10.18 -0.66 -10.03
CA ILE A 350 -9.64 -0.30 -11.34
C ILE A 350 -9.71 1.22 -11.55
N GLY A 351 -10.85 1.82 -11.22
CA GLY A 351 -11.03 3.27 -11.32
C GLY A 351 -10.14 4.03 -10.33
N GLN A 352 -9.97 3.49 -9.11
CA GLN A 352 -9.09 4.07 -8.10
C GLN A 352 -7.64 4.09 -8.59
N ASP A 353 -7.15 2.98 -9.12
CA ASP A 353 -5.78 2.85 -9.60
C ASP A 353 -5.51 3.74 -10.82
N ILE A 354 -6.47 3.88 -11.74
CA ILE A 354 -6.35 4.79 -12.89
C ILE A 354 -6.23 6.25 -12.40
N LEU A 355 -7.11 6.70 -11.50
CA LEU A 355 -7.05 8.04 -10.92
C LEU A 355 -5.76 8.26 -10.11
N GLY A 356 -5.37 7.25 -9.33
CA GLY A 356 -4.16 7.25 -8.51
C GLY A 356 -2.88 7.35 -9.33
N ILE A 357 -2.73 6.52 -10.37
CA ILE A 357 -1.57 6.58 -11.28
C ILE A 357 -1.50 7.94 -11.98
N ALA A 358 -2.63 8.46 -12.46
CA ALA A 358 -2.65 9.78 -13.11
C ALA A 358 -2.24 10.90 -12.14
N LEU A 359 -2.74 10.86 -10.90
CA LEU A 359 -2.33 11.77 -9.84
C LEU A 359 -0.83 11.66 -9.54
N ILE A 360 -0.29 10.46 -9.40
CA ILE A 360 1.13 10.23 -9.11
C ILE A 360 2.02 10.78 -10.24
N ILE A 361 1.68 10.50 -11.51
CA ILE A 361 2.43 11.01 -12.67
C ILE A 361 2.45 12.55 -12.66
N THR A 362 1.30 13.18 -12.43
CA THR A 362 1.19 14.64 -12.38
C THR A 362 2.00 15.24 -11.23
N VAL A 363 1.98 14.62 -10.04
CA VAL A 363 2.80 15.09 -8.91
C VAL A 363 4.30 14.95 -9.21
N LEU A 364 4.75 13.85 -9.82
CA LEU A 364 6.16 13.67 -10.24
C LEU A 364 6.61 14.66 -11.32
N GLN A 365 5.66 15.22 -12.09
CA GLN A 365 5.93 16.27 -13.06
C GLN A 365 6.07 17.65 -12.40
N ILE A 366 5.16 17.98 -11.48
CA ILE A 366 5.04 19.31 -10.85
C ILE A 366 6.08 19.50 -9.76
N VAL A 367 6.23 18.50 -8.89
CA VAL A 367 7.11 18.59 -7.72
C VAL A 367 8.53 18.20 -8.10
N ARG A 368 9.49 19.07 -7.79
CA ARG A 368 10.89 18.88 -8.17
C ARG A 368 11.79 18.93 -6.94
N ILE A 369 12.68 17.94 -6.87
CA ILE A 369 13.84 18.02 -6.00
C ILE A 369 14.91 18.86 -6.73
N PRO A 370 15.39 19.97 -6.13
CA PRO A 370 16.35 20.87 -6.79
C PRO A 370 17.78 20.33 -6.73
N ASN A 371 18.14 19.59 -5.68
CA ASN A 371 19.46 18.99 -5.52
C ASN A 371 19.40 17.76 -4.60
N LEU A 372 20.46 16.95 -4.64
CA LEU A 372 20.55 15.70 -3.88
C LEU A 372 20.53 15.93 -2.36
N LYS A 373 20.99 17.09 -1.88
CA LYS A 373 20.93 17.41 -0.44
C LYS A 373 19.47 17.48 0.03
N VAL A 374 18.61 18.23 -0.67
CA VAL A 374 17.18 18.29 -0.34
C VAL A 374 16.54 16.91 -0.45
N GLY A 375 16.83 16.16 -1.52
CA GLY A 375 16.31 14.81 -1.69
C GLY A 375 16.72 13.85 -0.57
N SER A 376 17.96 13.96 -0.08
CA SER A 376 18.47 13.17 1.04
C SER A 376 17.75 13.52 2.35
N VAL A 377 17.50 14.81 2.60
CA VAL A 377 16.75 15.25 3.79
C VAL A 377 15.30 14.75 3.71
N LEU A 378 14.62 14.94 2.58
CA LEU A 378 13.24 14.49 2.38
C LEU A 378 13.09 12.99 2.60
N LEU A 379 13.92 12.17 1.94
CA LEU A 379 13.86 10.71 2.07
C LEU A 379 14.32 10.22 3.44
N GLY A 380 15.31 10.86 4.06
CA GLY A 380 15.72 10.54 5.42
C GLY A 380 14.64 10.83 6.45
N CYS A 381 13.96 11.97 6.32
CA CYS A 381 12.79 12.31 7.14
C CYS A 381 11.63 11.33 6.91
N ALA A 382 11.34 10.97 5.65
CA ALA A 382 10.30 10.00 5.32
C ALA A 382 10.61 8.59 5.83
N PHE A 383 11.87 8.17 5.78
CA PHE A 383 12.34 6.90 6.36
C PHE A 383 12.07 6.83 7.87
N ILE A 384 12.40 7.89 8.61
CA ILE A 384 12.14 7.95 10.06
C ILE A 384 10.64 7.97 10.34
N TYR A 385 9.88 8.74 9.56
CA TYR A 385 8.42 8.82 9.65
C TYR A 385 7.76 7.43 9.52
N ASP A 386 8.15 6.66 8.51
CA ASP A 386 7.56 5.36 8.21
C ASP A 386 7.85 4.34 9.34
N ILE A 387 9.10 4.27 9.80
CA ILE A 387 9.49 3.42 10.94
C ILE A 387 8.72 3.80 12.21
N PHE A 388 8.60 5.09 12.48
CA PHE A 388 7.90 5.57 13.67
C PHE A 388 6.42 5.17 13.63
N TRP A 389 5.73 5.43 12.52
CA TRP A 389 4.29 5.18 12.43
C TRP A 389 3.93 3.71 12.24
N VAL A 390 4.85 2.87 11.78
CA VAL A 390 4.64 1.42 11.71
C VAL A 390 4.98 0.73 13.04
N PHE A 391 6.19 0.94 13.59
CA PHE A 391 6.65 0.20 14.78
C PHE A 391 6.48 0.95 16.10
N ALA A 392 6.85 2.22 16.16
CA ALA A 392 6.81 2.96 17.43
C ALA A 392 5.36 3.28 17.86
N SER A 393 4.46 3.52 16.89
CA SER A 393 3.04 3.77 17.16
C SER A 393 2.36 2.56 17.82
N GLN A 394 2.74 1.34 17.46
CA GLN A 394 2.22 0.11 18.07
C GLN A 394 2.54 0.05 19.57
N SER A 395 3.74 0.46 19.98
CA SER A 395 4.11 0.51 21.40
C SER A 395 3.37 1.60 22.17
N LEU A 396 2.97 2.70 21.52
CA LEU A 396 2.32 3.85 22.17
C LEU A 396 0.79 3.75 22.22
N PHE A 397 0.18 3.14 21.19
CA PHE A 397 -1.27 3.08 21.01
C PHE A 397 -1.84 1.66 21.01
N HIS A 398 -1.02 0.64 21.29
CA HIS A 398 -1.33 -0.80 21.22
C HIS A 398 -1.73 -1.34 19.84
N GLU A 399 -1.83 -0.47 18.84
CA GLU A 399 -2.12 -0.77 17.44
C GLU A 399 -1.19 0.06 16.56
N SER A 400 -0.78 -0.50 15.41
CA SER A 400 -0.03 0.28 14.42
C SER A 400 -0.98 1.24 13.70
N VAL A 401 -0.82 2.53 13.94
CA VAL A 401 -1.72 3.58 13.42
C VAL A 401 -1.73 3.58 11.89
N MET A 402 -0.58 3.40 11.24
CA MET A 402 -0.50 3.37 9.77
C MET A 402 -1.29 2.19 9.18
N ILE A 403 -1.28 1.02 9.82
CA ILE A 403 -2.02 -0.17 9.35
C ILE A 403 -3.52 0.04 9.50
N VAL A 404 -3.97 0.46 10.69
CA VAL A 404 -5.40 0.73 10.96
C VAL A 404 -5.94 1.77 9.99
N VAL A 405 -5.14 2.79 9.71
CA VAL A 405 -5.49 3.87 8.78
C VAL A 405 -5.50 3.37 7.32
N ALA A 406 -4.51 2.60 6.90
CA ALA A 406 -4.47 2.07 5.53
C ALA A 406 -5.66 1.14 5.23
N ARG A 407 -6.06 0.31 6.20
CA ARG A 407 -7.14 -0.67 6.04
C ARG A 407 -8.54 -0.14 6.31
N GLY A 408 -8.68 0.96 7.06
CA GLY A 408 -10.00 1.47 7.43
C GLY A 408 -10.73 0.61 8.47
N ASP A 409 -9.98 -0.15 9.28
CA ASP A 409 -10.53 -1.16 10.21
C ASP A 409 -11.58 -0.59 11.19
N LYS A 410 -11.59 0.74 11.43
CA LYS A 410 -12.52 1.43 12.35
C LYS A 410 -13.77 2.01 11.68
N SER A 411 -13.82 2.09 10.35
CA SER A 411 -14.93 2.69 9.59
C SER A 411 -15.84 1.67 8.93
N GLY A 412 -15.40 0.41 8.77
CA GLY A 412 -16.15 -0.61 8.03
C GLY A 412 -16.19 -0.36 6.52
N GLU A 413 -15.22 0.39 6.00
CA GLU A 413 -15.05 0.70 4.58
C GLU A 413 -13.71 0.18 4.06
N ASP A 414 -13.58 -0.03 2.74
CA ASP A 414 -12.45 -0.70 2.06
C ASP A 414 -11.11 0.08 2.02
N GLY A 415 -10.73 0.78 3.10
CA GLY A 415 -9.47 1.53 3.22
C GLY A 415 -9.44 2.87 2.49
N ILE A 416 -8.44 3.72 2.77
CA ILE A 416 -8.34 5.10 2.22
C ILE A 416 -8.10 5.08 0.70
N PRO A 417 -8.69 6.01 -0.09
CA PRO A 417 -8.51 6.05 -1.55
C PRO A 417 -7.08 6.39 -2.04
N MET A 418 -6.16 6.77 -1.17
CA MET A 418 -4.78 7.20 -1.49
C MET A 418 -3.79 6.01 -1.53
N LEU A 419 -4.24 4.90 -2.09
CA LEU A 419 -3.54 3.61 -2.19
C LEU A 419 -3.76 3.04 -3.60
N LEU A 420 -2.76 2.36 -4.16
CA LEU A 420 -3.02 1.45 -5.29
C LEU A 420 -3.38 0.08 -4.73
N LYS A 421 -4.38 -0.59 -5.31
CA LYS A 421 -4.90 -1.85 -4.76
C LYS A 421 -5.22 -2.87 -5.85
N ILE A 422 -4.79 -4.12 -5.64
CA ILE A 422 -5.12 -5.24 -6.53
C ILE A 422 -5.72 -6.37 -5.68
N PRO A 423 -6.85 -6.96 -6.10
CA PRO A 423 -7.44 -8.09 -5.40
C PRO A 423 -6.45 -9.27 -5.39
N ARG A 424 -6.26 -9.89 -4.22
CA ARG A 424 -5.44 -11.09 -4.09
C ARG A 424 -6.09 -12.23 -4.88
N LEU A 425 -5.34 -12.81 -5.81
CA LEU A 425 -5.89 -13.79 -6.75
C LEU A 425 -5.77 -15.23 -6.23
N PHE A 426 -4.78 -15.51 -5.38
CA PHE A 426 -4.48 -16.85 -4.88
C PHE A 426 -4.57 -16.97 -3.36
N ASP A 427 -4.89 -15.89 -2.65
CA ASP A 427 -5.19 -15.93 -1.23
C ASP A 427 -6.63 -16.44 -1.00
N PRO A 428 -6.82 -17.61 -0.36
CA PRO A 428 -8.14 -18.15 -0.08
C PRO A 428 -8.98 -17.24 0.83
N TRP A 429 -8.32 -16.36 1.60
CA TRP A 429 -8.97 -15.39 2.47
C TRP A 429 -9.42 -14.11 1.73
N GLY A 430 -9.07 -13.98 0.45
CA GLY A 430 -9.36 -12.81 -0.36
C GLY A 430 -8.65 -11.55 0.14
N GLY A 431 -9.29 -10.40 -0.09
CA GLY A 431 -8.74 -9.09 0.26
C GLY A 431 -7.89 -8.47 -0.86
N TYR A 432 -7.22 -7.36 -0.53
CA TYR A 432 -6.42 -6.58 -1.48
C TYR A 432 -4.97 -6.52 -1.02
N SER A 433 -4.05 -6.65 -1.97
CA SER A 433 -2.69 -6.15 -1.80
C SER A 433 -2.72 -4.64 -2.06
N ILE A 434 -1.99 -3.88 -1.25
CA ILE A 434 -2.02 -2.41 -1.27
C ILE A 434 -0.61 -1.82 -1.24
N ILE A 435 -0.43 -0.66 -1.85
CA ILE A 435 0.80 0.14 -1.76
C ILE A 435 0.46 1.63 -1.60
N GLY A 436 1.18 2.31 -0.71
CA GLY A 436 1.05 3.74 -0.43
C GLY A 436 1.48 4.61 -1.60
N PHE A 437 0.73 5.69 -1.88
CA PHE A 437 1.21 6.71 -2.81
C PHE A 437 2.53 7.34 -2.35
N GLY A 438 2.73 7.49 -1.03
CA GLY A 438 3.99 8.01 -0.47
C GLY A 438 5.20 7.14 -0.81
N ASP A 439 5.03 5.82 -0.84
CA ASP A 439 6.08 4.85 -1.14
C ASP A 439 6.52 4.90 -2.61
N ILE A 440 5.62 5.35 -3.48
CA ILE A 440 5.89 5.54 -4.92
C ILE A 440 6.41 6.96 -5.17
N LEU A 441 5.74 7.97 -4.61
CA LEU A 441 6.02 9.39 -4.87
C LEU A 441 7.38 9.81 -4.32
N LEU A 442 7.67 9.56 -3.05
CA LEU A 442 8.86 10.12 -2.42
C LEU A 442 10.16 9.58 -3.06
N PRO A 443 10.34 8.25 -3.22
CA PRO A 443 11.47 7.72 -3.97
C PRO A 443 11.40 8.09 -5.46
N GLY A 444 10.19 8.13 -6.04
CA GLY A 444 9.95 8.52 -7.42
C GLY A 444 10.45 9.93 -7.75
N LEU A 445 10.39 10.88 -6.82
CA LEU A 445 10.95 12.23 -7.00
C LEU A 445 12.47 12.21 -7.18
N LEU A 446 13.18 11.36 -6.43
CA LEU A 446 14.63 11.18 -6.57
C LEU A 446 14.96 10.50 -7.91
N VAL A 447 14.17 9.52 -8.32
CA VAL A 447 14.31 8.85 -9.61
C VAL A 447 14.02 9.82 -10.77
N ALA A 448 12.99 10.66 -10.68
CA ALA A 448 12.70 11.69 -11.68
C ALA A 448 13.81 12.76 -11.74
N PHE A 449 14.39 13.14 -10.59
CA PHE A 449 15.59 13.98 -10.52
C PHE A 449 16.78 13.36 -11.28
N SER A 450 16.99 12.05 -11.14
CA SER A 450 18.09 11.35 -11.82
C SER A 450 18.02 11.44 -13.35
N LEU A 451 16.82 11.29 -13.94
CA LEU A 451 16.65 11.35 -15.39
C LEU A 451 16.80 12.77 -15.92
N ARG A 452 16.25 13.74 -15.20
CA ARG A 452 16.42 15.17 -15.50
C ARG A 452 17.91 15.53 -15.54
N TYR A 453 18.67 15.12 -14.53
CA TYR A 453 20.11 15.34 -14.49
C TYR A 453 20.84 14.65 -15.65
N ASP A 454 20.53 13.38 -15.92
CA ASP A 454 21.19 12.62 -16.99
C ASP A 454 21.00 13.24 -18.37
N TRP A 455 19.79 13.73 -18.67
CA TRP A 455 19.50 14.41 -19.93
C TRP A 455 20.20 15.75 -20.05
N LEU A 456 20.20 16.56 -18.99
CA LEU A 456 20.93 17.83 -18.97
C LEU A 456 22.44 17.61 -19.14
N ALA A 457 22.98 16.56 -18.52
CA ALA A 457 24.39 16.20 -18.61
C ALA A 457 24.75 15.41 -19.88
N LYS A 458 23.78 15.19 -20.80
CA LYS A 458 23.92 14.41 -22.04
C LYS A 458 24.55 13.02 -21.81
N LYS A 459 24.18 12.36 -20.71
CA LYS A 459 24.70 11.04 -20.36
C LYS A 459 23.89 9.94 -21.05
N ASN A 460 24.59 8.91 -21.52
CA ASN A 460 23.97 7.67 -21.99
C ASN A 460 23.31 6.92 -20.82
N LEU A 461 22.23 6.16 -21.06
CA LEU A 461 21.46 5.44 -20.02
C LEU A 461 22.31 4.61 -19.04
N ARG A 462 23.34 3.89 -19.52
CA ARG A 462 24.24 3.08 -18.67
C ARG A 462 25.20 3.94 -17.83
N ALA A 463 25.64 5.06 -18.40
CA ALA A 463 26.54 6.02 -17.77
C ALA A 463 25.79 7.01 -16.87
N GLY A 464 24.48 7.10 -17.02
CA GLY A 464 23.56 7.90 -16.21
C GLY A 464 23.25 7.26 -14.85
N TYR A 465 22.48 7.97 -14.04
CA TYR A 465 21.97 7.56 -12.74
C TYR A 465 20.59 6.89 -12.84
N PHE A 466 19.78 7.24 -13.85
CA PHE A 466 18.38 6.82 -13.96
C PHE A 466 18.17 5.31 -14.00
N LEU A 467 18.89 4.61 -14.86
CA LEU A 467 18.77 3.14 -14.97
C LEU A 467 19.05 2.46 -13.62
N TRP A 468 20.08 2.91 -12.91
CA TRP A 468 20.47 2.35 -11.62
C TRP A 468 19.49 2.73 -10.51
N ALA A 469 18.94 3.95 -10.53
CA ALA A 469 17.93 4.39 -9.58
C ALA A 469 16.61 3.61 -9.76
N MET A 470 16.19 3.35 -11.01
CA MET A 470 15.03 2.51 -11.32
C MET A 470 15.20 1.07 -10.83
N ILE A 471 16.37 0.45 -11.08
CA ILE A 471 16.67 -0.89 -10.60
C ILE A 471 16.69 -0.93 -9.07
N ALA A 472 17.30 0.08 -8.43
CA ALA A 472 17.36 0.18 -6.98
C ALA A 472 15.95 0.32 -6.36
N TYR A 473 15.08 1.15 -6.94
CA TYR A 473 13.69 1.25 -6.51
C TYR A 473 12.95 -0.09 -6.65
N GLY A 474 13.06 -0.75 -7.81
CA GLY A 474 12.42 -2.04 -8.04
C GLY A 474 12.91 -3.12 -7.07
N LEU A 475 14.22 -3.19 -6.80
CA LEU A 475 14.78 -4.13 -5.82
C LEU A 475 14.36 -3.81 -4.40
N GLY A 476 14.36 -2.53 -4.00
CA GLY A 476 13.91 -2.10 -2.68
C GLY A 476 12.44 -2.46 -2.44
N LEU A 477 11.57 -2.20 -3.42
CA LEU A 477 10.15 -2.56 -3.33
C LEU A 477 9.91 -4.08 -3.34
N LEU A 478 10.70 -4.84 -4.12
CA LEU A 478 10.64 -6.31 -4.09
C LEU A 478 10.98 -6.85 -2.70
N ILE A 479 12.03 -6.32 -2.07
CA ILE A 479 12.44 -6.71 -0.71
C ILE A 479 11.35 -6.32 0.29
N THR A 480 10.67 -5.18 0.13
CA THR A 480 9.52 -4.83 0.96
C THR A 480 8.43 -5.91 0.93
N TYR A 481 8.04 -6.40 -0.25
CA TYR A 481 7.04 -7.46 -0.36
C TYR A 481 7.52 -8.78 0.24
N VAL A 482 8.78 -9.16 -0.01
CA VAL A 482 9.37 -10.36 0.62
C VAL A 482 9.37 -10.23 2.15
N ALA A 483 9.74 -9.07 2.69
CA ALA A 483 9.73 -8.84 4.13
C ALA A 483 8.30 -8.85 4.71
N LEU A 484 7.33 -8.27 4.00
CA LEU A 484 5.93 -8.31 4.40
C LEU A 484 5.39 -9.74 4.51
N ASN A 485 5.76 -10.60 3.55
CA ASN A 485 5.31 -11.99 3.52
C ASN A 485 6.04 -12.89 4.52
N LEU A 486 7.21 -12.47 5.01
CA LEU A 486 7.97 -13.18 6.04
C LEU A 486 7.61 -12.79 7.47
N MET A 487 6.92 -11.66 7.70
CA MET A 487 6.73 -11.08 9.04
C MET A 487 5.31 -11.24 9.62
N ASP A 488 4.63 -12.35 9.31
CA ASP A 488 3.44 -12.86 10.04
C ASP A 488 2.39 -11.80 10.42
N GLY A 489 2.04 -10.93 9.47
CA GLY A 489 0.93 -10.00 9.59
C GLY A 489 1.30 -8.67 10.25
N HIS A 490 2.54 -8.52 10.69
CA HIS A 490 3.07 -7.23 11.13
C HIS A 490 3.38 -6.36 9.90
N GLY A 491 2.69 -5.22 9.81
CA GLY A 491 2.97 -4.24 8.77
C GLY A 491 4.43 -3.84 8.76
N GLN A 492 4.98 -3.69 7.55
CA GLN A 492 6.38 -3.33 7.35
C GLN A 492 6.49 -1.91 6.81
N PRO A 493 7.41 -1.09 7.34
CA PRO A 493 7.71 0.21 6.76
C PRO A 493 8.35 0.00 5.39
N ALA A 494 7.66 0.38 4.31
CA ALA A 494 8.15 0.19 2.95
C ALA A 494 9.41 1.01 2.66
N LEU A 495 9.48 2.23 3.18
CA LEU A 495 10.61 3.14 2.99
C LEU A 495 11.87 2.66 3.70
N LEU A 496 11.75 1.78 4.71
CA LEU A 496 12.90 1.11 5.35
C LEU A 496 13.76 0.38 4.32
N TYR A 497 13.13 -0.22 3.31
CA TYR A 497 13.82 -0.96 2.26
C TYR A 497 14.07 -0.09 1.03
N ILE A 498 13.10 0.74 0.61
CA ILE A 498 13.23 1.51 -0.64
C ILE A 498 14.28 2.63 -0.52
N VAL A 499 14.35 3.34 0.60
CA VAL A 499 15.24 4.52 0.74
C VAL A 499 16.72 4.14 0.72
N PRO A 500 17.20 3.13 1.49
CA PRO A 500 18.60 2.74 1.43
C PRO A 500 19.04 2.27 0.05
N PHE A 501 18.19 1.53 -0.66
CA PHE A 501 18.49 1.08 -2.02
C PHE A 501 18.58 2.27 -2.99
N THR A 502 17.57 3.12 -3.04
CA THR A 502 17.51 4.25 -3.98
C THR A 502 18.56 5.32 -3.68
N LEU A 503 18.51 5.90 -2.48
CA LEU A 503 19.42 6.98 -2.08
C LEU A 503 20.86 6.48 -1.94
N GLY A 504 21.07 5.28 -1.38
CA GLY A 504 22.39 4.68 -1.23
C GLY A 504 23.07 4.42 -2.58
N THR A 505 22.33 3.87 -3.56
CA THR A 505 22.85 3.67 -4.93
C THR A 505 23.20 5.02 -5.56
N PHE A 506 22.36 6.04 -5.39
CA PHE A 506 22.61 7.36 -5.95
C PHE A 506 23.87 8.02 -5.37
N LEU A 507 24.02 7.98 -4.04
CA LEU A 507 25.20 8.51 -3.33
C LEU A 507 26.47 7.75 -3.70
N MET A 508 26.42 6.42 -3.75
CA MET A 508 27.57 5.58 -4.12
C MET A 508 28.03 5.86 -5.55
N LEU A 509 27.11 5.94 -6.51
CA LEU A 509 27.43 6.25 -7.89
C LEU A 509 27.96 7.67 -8.03
N GLY A 510 27.35 8.65 -7.36
CA GLY A 510 27.79 10.04 -7.38
C GLY A 510 29.22 10.19 -6.84
N ARG A 511 29.55 9.47 -5.76
CA ARG A 511 30.91 9.43 -5.20
C ARG A 511 31.90 8.76 -6.14
N LYS A 512 31.53 7.62 -6.73
CA LYS A 512 32.39 6.86 -7.64
C LYS A 512 32.68 7.60 -8.95
N ARG A 513 31.75 8.42 -9.41
CA ARG A 513 31.87 9.20 -10.66
C ARG A 513 32.46 10.60 -10.47
N GLY A 514 32.62 11.05 -9.22
CA GLY A 514 33.16 12.39 -8.91
C GLY A 514 32.13 13.53 -9.00
N ASP A 515 30.89 13.25 -9.39
CA ASP A 515 29.84 14.28 -9.55
C ASP A 515 29.14 14.65 -8.23
N LEU A 516 29.46 13.97 -7.13
CA LEU A 516 28.71 14.10 -5.87
C LEU A 516 28.57 15.55 -5.40
N LYS A 517 29.63 16.35 -5.51
CA LYS A 517 29.60 17.76 -5.09
C LYS A 517 28.59 18.57 -5.91
N ILE A 518 28.57 18.36 -7.22
CA ILE A 518 27.65 19.03 -8.16
C ILE A 518 26.21 18.61 -7.86
N LEU A 519 25.97 17.30 -7.75
CA LEU A 519 24.66 16.73 -7.43
C LEU A 519 24.14 17.23 -6.07
N TRP A 520 25.02 17.35 -5.07
CA TRP A 520 24.67 17.74 -3.71
C TRP A 520 24.28 19.22 -3.59
N THR A 521 24.99 20.13 -4.26
CA THR A 521 24.77 21.57 -4.08
C THR A 521 23.97 22.20 -5.21
N LYS A 522 24.37 21.96 -6.47
CA LYS A 522 23.79 22.63 -7.64
C LYS A 522 22.62 21.85 -8.21
N GLY A 523 22.69 20.52 -8.20
CA GLY A 523 21.65 19.65 -8.74
C GLY A 523 21.50 19.66 -10.27
N GLU A 524 22.20 20.57 -10.95
CA GLU A 524 22.32 20.63 -12.41
C GLU A 524 23.81 20.56 -12.83
N PRO A 525 24.11 19.99 -14.01
CA PRO A 525 25.47 20.04 -14.56
C PRO A 525 25.87 21.48 -14.88
N GLU A 526 27.18 21.78 -14.85
CA GLU A 526 27.68 23.08 -15.25
C GLU A 526 27.40 23.33 -16.73
N ARG A 527 26.50 24.30 -17.00
CA ARG A 527 26.28 24.82 -18.34
C ARG A 527 27.39 25.84 -18.62
N VAL A 528 28.21 25.59 -19.63
CA VAL A 528 29.12 26.62 -20.15
C VAL A 528 28.26 27.70 -20.80
N CYS A 529 28.38 28.95 -20.35
CA CYS A 529 27.61 30.06 -20.89
C CYS A 529 27.86 30.19 -22.41
N PRO A 530 26.81 30.21 -23.26
CA PRO A 530 26.97 30.35 -24.71
C PRO A 530 27.63 31.68 -25.12
N HIS A 531 27.47 32.74 -24.32
CA HIS A 531 28.11 34.05 -24.57
C HIS A 531 29.65 33.98 -24.57
N VAL A 532 30.26 33.14 -23.73
CA VAL A 532 31.71 32.95 -23.70
C VAL A 532 32.21 32.26 -24.98
N ARG A 533 31.36 31.43 -25.60
CA ARG A 533 31.69 30.79 -26.88
C ARG A 533 31.62 31.80 -28.04
N LEU A 534 30.66 32.72 -28.04
CA LEU A 534 30.57 33.77 -29.05
C LEU A 534 31.74 34.75 -28.96
N GLU A 535 32.09 35.22 -27.75
CA GLU A 535 33.27 36.08 -27.55
C GLU A 535 34.56 35.38 -27.99
N SER A 536 34.75 34.09 -27.65
CA SER A 536 35.95 33.34 -28.08
C SER A 536 36.04 33.12 -29.60
N ILE A 537 34.90 33.05 -30.31
CA ILE A 537 34.85 32.91 -31.76
C ILE A 537 35.06 34.26 -32.44
N GLU A 538 34.51 35.34 -31.87
CA GLU A 538 34.73 36.70 -32.35
C GLU A 538 36.17 37.18 -32.12
N GLU A 539 36.80 36.84 -30.99
CA GLU A 539 38.22 37.11 -30.74
C GLU A 539 39.11 36.30 -31.68
N SER A 540 38.82 35.01 -31.89
CA SER A 540 39.55 34.16 -32.85
C SER A 540 39.42 34.64 -34.30
N ASN A 541 38.31 35.31 -34.67
CA ASN A 541 38.11 35.87 -36.01
C ASN A 541 38.69 37.28 -36.18
N ARG A 542 39.08 37.96 -35.09
CA ARG A 542 39.79 39.25 -35.14
C ARG A 542 41.31 39.09 -35.15
N GLU A 543 41.83 37.94 -34.74
CA GLU A 543 43.27 37.65 -34.68
C GLU A 543 43.81 36.82 -35.88
N GLY A 544 42.93 36.33 -36.78
CA GLY A 544 43.30 35.67 -38.04
C GLY A 544 43.03 36.55 -39.25
#